data_AF-A0A218WAL9-F1
#
_entry.id   AF-A0A218WAL9-F1
#
_cell.length_a   1.000
_cell.length_b   1.000
_cell.length_c   1.000
_cell.angle_alpha   90.00
_cell.angle_beta   90.00
_cell.angle_gamma   90.00
#
_symmetry.space_group_name_H-M   'P 1'
#
loop_
_entity.id
_entity.type
_entity.pdbx_description
1 polymer ?
#
loop_
_entity_poly.entity_id
_entity_poly.type
_entity_poly.pdbx_seq_one_letter_code
_entity_poly.pdbx_strand_id
1 'polypeptide(L)'
;MRLARNIIPMASSSTASMIFLSFVLFVFLTFERASCGVAFTNATCIEREREALLKFKRGLIDDSNLLSSWVGDDCCSWKGVRCSKWTGRVLKLDL
;
A
#
# COMPACT_ATOMS: atom_id res chain seq x y z
N MET A 1 36.84 -28.60 43.25
CA MET A 1 35.79 -27.68 42.79
C MET A 1 36.45 -26.39 42.33
N ARG A 2 36.49 -26.11 41.02
CA ARG A 2 36.95 -24.82 40.48
C ARG A 2 35.73 -23.90 40.41
N LEU A 3 35.72 -22.81 41.18
CA LEU A 3 34.78 -21.71 40.96
C LEU A 3 35.26 -20.95 39.72
N ALA A 4 34.62 -21.20 38.58
CA ALA A 4 34.79 -20.40 37.39
C ALA A 4 34.14 -19.03 37.64
N ARG A 5 34.97 -18.00 37.86
CA ARG A 5 34.52 -16.61 37.80
C ARG A 5 34.00 -16.36 36.39
N ASN A 6 32.70 -16.12 36.29
CA ASN A 6 32.06 -15.63 35.09
C ASN A 6 32.50 -14.18 34.88
N ILE A 7 33.61 -13.98 34.16
CA ILE A 7 34.06 -12.66 33.73
C ILE A 7 33.25 -12.33 32.49
N ILE A 8 32.18 -11.56 32.72
CA ILE A 8 31.40 -10.88 31.68
C ILE A 8 32.40 -10.01 30.90
N PRO A 9 32.60 -10.18 29.59
CA PRO A 9 33.46 -9.28 28.86
C PRO A 9 32.79 -7.91 28.89
N MET A 10 33.60 -6.89 29.22
CA MET A 10 33.20 -5.49 29.19
C MET A 10 32.59 -5.19 27.83
N ALA A 11 31.26 -5.08 27.77
CA ALA A 11 30.57 -4.59 26.59
C ALA A 11 30.97 -3.13 26.44
N SER A 12 31.89 -2.86 25.51
CA SER A 12 32.18 -1.52 25.04
C SER A 12 30.85 -0.83 24.73
N SER A 13 30.62 0.36 25.30
CA SER A 13 29.44 1.20 25.00
C SER A 13 29.19 1.35 23.50
N SER A 14 30.25 1.20 22.69
CA SER A 14 30.20 1.26 21.22
C SER A 14 29.42 0.09 20.60
N THR A 15 29.49 -1.13 21.14
CA THR A 15 28.81 -2.29 20.52
C THR A 15 27.30 -2.25 20.73
N ALA A 16 26.84 -1.85 21.92
CA ALA A 16 25.41 -1.65 22.21
C ALA A 16 24.81 -0.53 21.33
N SER A 17 25.57 0.55 21.10
CA SER A 17 25.17 1.65 20.22
C SER A 17 25.02 1.19 18.76
N MET A 18 25.93 0.34 18.28
CA MET A 18 25.85 -0.25 16.93
C MET A 18 24.65 -1.18 16.77
N ILE A 19 24.32 -1.98 17.79
CA ILE A 19 23.13 -2.84 17.79
C ILE A 19 21.86 -1.99 17.73
N PHE A 20 21.79 -0.91 18.51
CA PHE A 20 20.66 0.01 18.52
C PHE A 20 20.45 0.68 17.16
N LEU A 21 21.53 1.20 16.56
CA LEU A 21 21.48 1.79 15.21
C LEU A 21 21.06 0.78 14.14
N SER A 22 21.55 -0.45 14.22
CA SER A 22 21.16 -1.55 13.32
C SER A 22 19.67 -1.90 13.46
N PHE A 23 19.16 -1.99 14.69
CA PHE A 23 17.74 -2.25 14.95
C PHE A 23 16.85 -1.12 14.43
N VAL A 24 17.24 0.13 14.67
CA VAL A 24 16.54 1.32 14.17
C VAL A 24 16.52 1.32 12.63
N LEU A 25 17.66 1.08 11.98
CA LEU A 25 17.75 1.00 10.51
C LEU A 25 16.89 -0.14 9.97
N PHE A 26 16.88 -1.31 10.62
CA PHE A 26 16.03 -2.44 10.23
C PHE A 26 14.54 -2.11 10.35
N VAL A 27 14.12 -1.43 11.42
CA VAL A 27 12.74 -0.93 11.59
C VAL A 27 12.38 0.10 10.52
N PHE A 28 13.27 1.04 10.19
CA PHE A 28 13.05 2.01 9.10
C PHE A 28 12.95 1.33 7.72
N LEU A 29 13.84 0.39 7.40
CA LEU A 29 13.86 -0.35 6.13
C LEU A 29 12.65 -1.28 5.96
N THR A 30 12.08 -1.77 7.06
CA THR A 30 10.84 -2.55 7.04
C THR A 30 9.59 -1.66 6.95
N PHE A 31 9.66 -0.41 7.44
CA PHE A 31 8.57 0.57 7.34
C PHE A 31 8.40 1.10 5.91
N GLU A 32 9.48 1.26 5.13
CA GLU A 32 9.39 1.70 3.74
C GLU A 32 8.84 0.65 2.76
N ARG A 33 8.71 -0.62 3.15
CA ARG A 33 8.12 -1.66 2.30
C ARG A 33 6.58 -1.66 2.26
N ALA A 34 5.93 -0.58 2.68
CA ALA A 34 4.52 -0.33 2.42
C ALA A 34 4.26 0.36 1.06
N SER A 35 5.27 0.59 0.22
CA SER A 35 5.02 1.02 -1.16
C SER A 35 4.71 -0.19 -2.03
N CYS A 36 3.42 -0.40 -2.28
CA CYS A 36 2.87 -1.36 -3.22
C CYS A 36 3.39 -1.05 -4.64
N GLY A 37 4.52 -1.62 -5.02
CA GLY A 37 5.09 -1.56 -6.37
C GLY A 37 4.46 -2.64 -7.25
N VAL A 38 3.18 -2.49 -7.60
CA VAL A 38 2.55 -3.35 -8.60
C VAL A 38 2.85 -2.76 -9.97
N ALA A 39 3.64 -3.49 -10.77
CA ALA A 39 3.76 -3.23 -12.19
C ALA A 39 2.42 -3.55 -12.87
N PHE A 40 1.61 -2.51 -13.12
CA PHE A 40 0.34 -2.64 -13.86
C PHE A 40 0.65 -2.78 -15.35
N THR A 41 0.90 -4.01 -15.81
CA THR A 41 1.03 -4.29 -17.25
C THR A 41 -0.29 -4.65 -17.93
N ASN A 42 -1.40 -4.69 -17.21
CA ASN A 42 -2.76 -4.67 -17.76
C ASN A 42 -3.61 -3.88 -16.77
N ALA A 43 -4.13 -2.71 -17.15
CA ALA A 43 -4.72 -1.74 -16.23
C ALA A 43 -6.02 -2.25 -15.58
N THR A 44 -5.89 -3.13 -14.60
CA THR A 44 -6.93 -3.43 -13.64
C THR A 44 -6.97 -2.30 -12.61
N CYS A 45 -8.16 -1.88 -12.23
CA CYS A 45 -8.34 -0.83 -11.24
C CYS A 45 -7.72 -1.21 -9.90
N ILE A 46 -7.31 -0.22 -9.10
CA ILE A 46 -6.95 -0.51 -7.71
C ILE A 46 -8.21 -0.90 -6.94
N GLU A 47 -8.19 -2.06 -6.28
CA GLU A 47 -9.36 -2.63 -5.60
C GLU A 47 -10.06 -1.63 -4.65
N ARG A 48 -9.27 -0.89 -3.85
CA ARG A 48 -9.83 0.13 -2.94
C ARG A 48 -10.54 1.28 -3.67
N GLU A 49 -10.08 1.64 -4.86
CA GLU A 49 -10.70 2.69 -5.69
C GLU A 49 -12.00 2.15 -6.29
N ARG A 50 -11.98 0.91 -6.81
CA ARG A 50 -13.17 0.20 -7.28
C ARG A 50 -14.25 0.09 -6.20
N GLU A 51 -13.90 -0.35 -4.99
CA GLU A 51 -14.83 -0.45 -3.86
C GLU A 51 -15.45 0.90 -3.50
N ALA A 52 -14.64 1.96 -3.46
CA ALA A 52 -15.11 3.31 -3.19
C ALA A 52 -16.11 3.79 -4.27
N LEU A 53 -15.83 3.52 -5.54
CA LEU A 53 -16.74 3.84 -6.65
C LEU A 53 -18.06 3.05 -6.59
N LEU A 54 -18.02 1.76 -6.25
CA LEU A 54 -19.23 0.97 -6.07
C LEU A 54 -20.06 1.41 -4.85
N LYS A 55 -19.40 1.89 -3.80
CA LYS A 55 -20.09 2.51 -2.65
C LYS A 55 -20.72 3.84 -3.05
N PHE A 56 -20.01 4.65 -3.83
CA PHE A 56 -20.52 5.90 -4.39
C PHE A 56 -21.74 5.67 -5.28
N LYS A 57 -21.69 4.69 -6.21
CA LYS A 57 -22.85 4.28 -7.04
C LYS A 57 -24.08 3.92 -6.22
N ARG A 58 -23.92 3.16 -5.13
CA ARG A 58 -25.03 2.77 -4.24
C ARG A 58 -25.65 3.96 -3.49
N GLY A 59 -24.93 5.07 -3.36
CA GLY A 59 -25.42 6.29 -2.74
C GLY A 59 -26.20 7.22 -3.68
N LEU A 60 -26.28 6.90 -4.97
CA LEU A 60 -26.94 7.73 -5.98
C LEU A 60 -28.20 7.06 -6.52
N ILE A 61 -29.18 7.88 -6.88
CA ILE A 61 -30.32 7.46 -7.71
C ILE A 61 -29.89 7.69 -9.16
N ASP A 62 -29.80 6.60 -9.94
CA ASP A 62 -29.32 6.61 -11.34
C ASP A 62 -30.47 6.35 -12.33
N ASP A 63 -31.42 7.28 -12.40
CA ASP A 63 -32.58 7.16 -13.30
C ASP A 63 -32.18 7.16 -14.79
N SER A 64 -31.03 7.75 -15.11
CA SER A 64 -30.50 7.87 -16.47
C SER A 64 -29.56 6.72 -16.87
N ASN A 65 -29.35 5.72 -16.00
CA ASN A 65 -28.46 4.59 -16.22
C ASN A 65 -27.02 4.99 -16.62
N LEU A 66 -26.54 6.12 -16.10
CA LEU A 66 -25.20 6.65 -16.40
C LEU A 66 -24.11 5.77 -15.79
N LEU A 67 -24.42 5.10 -14.68
CA LEU A 67 -23.52 4.21 -13.93
C LEU A 67 -23.72 2.73 -14.31
N SER A 68 -24.48 2.44 -15.37
CA SER A 68 -24.77 1.07 -15.81
C SER A 68 -23.51 0.27 -16.13
N SER A 69 -22.49 0.91 -16.71
CA SER A 69 -21.21 0.25 -17.04
C SER A 69 -20.33 -0.05 -15.83
N TRP A 70 -20.68 0.42 -14.63
CA TRP A 70 -19.87 0.25 -13.43
C TRP A 70 -20.07 -1.15 -12.84
N VAL A 71 -19.46 -2.13 -13.51
CA VAL A 71 -19.51 -3.57 -13.22
C VAL A 71 -18.17 -4.23 -13.56
N GLY A 72 -17.80 -5.28 -12.82
CA GLY A 72 -16.53 -5.99 -12.99
C GLY A 72 -15.35 -5.37 -12.23
N ASP A 73 -14.13 -5.70 -12.66
CA ASP A 73 -12.90 -5.39 -11.92
C ASP A 73 -12.06 -4.28 -12.57
N ASP A 74 -12.24 -4.04 -13.87
CA ASP A 74 -11.57 -2.94 -14.57
C ASP A 74 -12.42 -1.66 -14.50
N CYS A 75 -12.30 -0.93 -13.38
CA CYS A 75 -12.97 0.35 -13.22
C CYS A 75 -12.52 1.42 -14.23
N CYS A 76 -11.35 1.29 -14.85
CA CYS A 76 -10.87 2.25 -15.84
C CYS A 76 -11.59 2.11 -17.18
N SER A 77 -12.24 0.96 -17.42
CA SER A 77 -13.16 0.75 -18.54
C SER A 77 -14.56 1.32 -18.32
N TRP A 78 -14.90 1.71 -17.07
CA TRP A 78 -16.23 2.23 -16.77
C TRP A 78 -16.46 3.61 -17.40
N LYS A 79 -17.65 3.81 -17.98
CA LYS A 79 -18.10 5.09 -18.52
C LYS A 79 -18.02 6.17 -17.44
N GLY A 80 -17.45 7.31 -17.81
CA GLY A 80 -17.27 8.45 -16.89
C GLY A 80 -16.05 8.33 -15.97
N VAL A 81 -15.35 7.19 -15.93
CA VAL A 81 -14.13 7.04 -15.11
C VAL A 81 -12.89 7.37 -15.95
N ARG A 82 -12.05 8.28 -15.46
CA ARG A 82 -10.76 8.62 -16.09
C ARG A 82 -9.63 8.16 -15.21
N CYS A 83 -8.80 7.26 -15.73
CA CYS A 83 -7.60 6.78 -15.05
C CYS A 83 -6.31 7.38 -15.58
N SER A 84 -5.29 7.43 -14.73
CA SER A 84 -3.91 7.70 -15.10
C SER A 84 -3.36 6.56 -15.94
N LYS A 85 -2.84 6.88 -17.13
CA LYS A 85 -2.19 5.91 -18.01
C LYS A 85 -0.91 5.31 -17.41
N TRP A 86 -0.32 5.96 -16.42
CA TRP A 86 0.95 5.57 -15.81
C TRP A 86 0.76 4.75 -14.54
N THR A 87 -0.28 5.06 -13.75
CA THR A 87 -0.47 4.47 -12.42
C THR A 87 -1.73 3.62 -12.29
N GLY A 88 -2.61 3.59 -13.31
CA GLY A 88 -3.90 2.89 -13.25
C GLY A 88 -4.90 3.46 -12.23
N ARG A 89 -4.60 4.64 -11.65
CA ARG A 89 -5.43 5.28 -10.62
C ARG A 89 -6.53 6.13 -11.22
N VAL A 90 -7.69 6.16 -10.57
CA VAL A 90 -8.78 7.07 -10.90
C VAL A 90 -8.37 8.51 -10.61
N LEU A 91 -8.49 9.37 -11.62
CA LEU A 91 -8.17 10.80 -11.56
C LEU A 91 -9.43 11.66 -11.53
N LYS A 92 -10.48 11.25 -12.25
CA LYS A 92 -11.72 12.03 -12.40
C LYS A 92 -12.92 11.13 -12.66
N LEU A 93 -14.09 11.58 -12.17
CA LEU A 93 -15.41 11.09 -12.54
C LEU A 93 -16.16 12.15 -13.35
N ASP A 94 -16.85 11.71 -14.38
CA ASP A 94 -17.68 12.51 -15.28
C ASP A 94 -19.06 11.83 -15.34
N LEU A 95 -20.02 12.40 -14.60
CA LEU A 95 -21.31 11.80 -14.27
C LEU A 95 -22.44 12.65 -14.83
#